data_AF-A0A9W8XGC0-F1
#
_entry.id   AF-A0A9W8XGC0-F1
#
_cell.length_a   1.000
_cell.length_b   1.000
_cell.length_c   1.000
_cell.angle_alpha   90.00
_cell.angle_beta   90.00
_cell.angle_gamma   90.00
#
_symmetry.space_group_name_H-M   'P 1'
#
loop_
_entity.id
_entity.type
_entity.pdbx_description
1 polymer ?
#
loop_
_entity_poly.entity_id
_entity_poly.type
_entity_poly.pdbx_seq_one_letter_code
_entity_poly.pdbx_strand_id
1 'polypeptide(L)'
;MTLVRAIITFVITVSVLTFIAFFGRTPAFRNTPIGFCYRLLVHRIPSALGALDVLLTGGRITSGGSRLGHHLMNEKHPVVMIFFLGLITISASLLVPTVWDLLPIQHKFLVVILLPQPYYFTYLCAKRNPESIVTELNHAAQMRHYPYDRILFYPGNACRTCKFNKPARSKHCSICKACVSRADHHCVWVNNCLGRGNHKWFLALLLSTAILLAYGAYIAYFALSPKVHKNYARYEHWYRYRPSPGSNPSSWATYGEKKLHYFLIYVSIYIDVGGVSAAGVGLLALLTWPLPLGLLGYHLYLIYAGMTTNESSKWADWADEIADGNVFLGKRKPETMRDYRAREVDSARSSSSGTPIPTPPETPPEDEEPPTTWPLESRHILVRTTNGQPPTGLPPRIKSVADKESFERVWDLAAVENVYDLGFWDSLVEILLH
;
A
#
# COMPACT_ATOMS: atom_id res chain seq x y z
N MET A 1 32.56 11.28 -20.20
CA MET A 1 32.27 11.96 -18.91
C MET A 1 30.93 12.71 -18.88
N THR A 2 30.45 13.26 -20.00
CA THR A 2 29.19 14.04 -20.08
C THR A 2 27.93 13.18 -19.91
N LEU A 3 27.82 12.05 -20.63
CA LEU A 3 26.68 11.12 -20.54
C LEU A 3 26.50 10.54 -19.12
N VAL A 4 27.62 10.23 -18.50
CA VAL A 4 27.75 9.72 -17.14
C VAL A 4 27.23 10.70 -16.08
N ARG A 5 27.69 11.96 -16.15
CA ARG A 5 27.21 13.00 -15.25
C ARG A 5 25.72 13.22 -15.50
N ALA A 6 25.28 13.14 -16.75
CA ALA A 6 23.87 13.21 -17.08
C ALA A 6 23.05 12.07 -16.45
N ILE A 7 23.51 10.81 -16.48
CA ILE A 7 22.81 9.67 -15.86
C ILE A 7 22.74 9.81 -14.33
N ILE A 8 23.86 10.14 -13.66
CA ILE A 8 23.87 10.31 -12.20
C ILE A 8 22.99 11.48 -11.79
N THR A 9 23.17 12.64 -12.44
CA THR A 9 22.33 13.81 -12.18
C THR A 9 20.88 13.47 -12.43
N PHE A 10 20.56 12.71 -13.49
CA PHE A 10 19.20 12.25 -13.75
C PHE A 10 18.66 11.36 -12.64
N VAL A 11 19.37 10.31 -12.23
CA VAL A 11 18.92 9.39 -11.16
C VAL A 11 18.76 10.12 -9.82
N ILE A 12 19.71 10.97 -9.43
CA ILE A 12 19.62 11.78 -8.20
C ILE A 12 18.44 12.75 -8.32
N THR A 13 18.31 13.43 -9.45
CA THR A 13 17.23 14.40 -9.68
C THR A 13 15.87 13.70 -9.59
N VAL A 14 15.69 12.58 -10.29
CA VAL A 14 14.45 11.80 -10.23
C VAL A 14 14.18 11.32 -8.80
N SER A 15 15.17 10.75 -8.12
CA SER A 15 15.01 10.25 -6.75
C SER A 15 14.64 11.36 -5.77
N VAL A 16 15.28 12.53 -5.86
CA VAL A 16 14.98 13.71 -5.03
C VAL A 16 13.61 14.26 -5.36
N LEU A 17 13.24 14.38 -6.65
CA LEU A 17 11.92 14.82 -7.08
C LEU A 17 10.82 13.88 -6.58
N THR A 18 11.03 12.57 -6.67
CA THR A 18 10.11 11.56 -6.14
C THR A 18 10.00 11.70 -4.62
N PHE A 19 11.12 11.81 -3.89
CA PHE A 19 11.09 12.01 -2.44
C PHE A 19 10.30 13.27 -2.06
N ILE A 20 10.58 14.41 -2.71
CA ILE A 20 9.88 15.67 -2.44
C ILE A 20 8.39 15.55 -2.77
N ALA A 21 8.02 14.93 -3.89
CA ALA A 21 6.63 14.75 -4.29
C ALA A 21 5.83 13.91 -3.30
N PHE A 22 6.42 12.83 -2.76
CA PHE A 22 5.75 11.93 -1.82
C PHE A 22 5.75 12.43 -0.37
N PHE A 23 6.91 12.92 0.12
CA PHE A 23 7.11 13.22 1.54
C PHE A 23 7.09 14.72 1.86
N GLY A 24 7.26 15.60 0.86
CA GLY A 24 7.35 17.04 1.08
C GLY A 24 6.10 17.71 1.64
N ARG A 25 4.95 17.01 1.60
CA ARG A 25 3.68 17.44 2.23
C ARG A 25 3.57 17.18 3.73
N THR A 26 4.46 16.36 4.30
CA THR A 26 4.38 15.98 5.71
C THR A 26 4.59 17.20 6.64
N PRO A 27 3.96 17.23 7.83
CA PRO A 27 4.11 18.33 8.78
C PRO A 27 5.57 18.63 9.15
N ALA A 28 6.41 17.58 9.25
CA ALA A 28 7.83 17.69 9.55
C ALA A 28 8.60 18.59 8.57
N PHE A 29 8.18 18.65 7.31
CA PHE A 29 8.86 19.44 6.27
C PHE A 29 8.19 20.78 5.96
N ARG A 30 7.08 21.13 6.62
CA ARG A 30 6.22 22.29 6.27
C ARG A 30 7.01 23.60 6.10
N ASN A 31 7.97 23.86 6.99
CA ASN A 31 8.79 25.08 7.02
C ASN A 31 10.25 24.85 6.59
N THR A 32 10.53 23.78 5.84
CA THR A 32 11.87 23.43 5.37
C THR A 32 12.05 23.72 3.88
N PRO A 33 13.29 23.71 3.34
CA PRO A 33 13.53 23.77 1.90
C PRO A 33 12.79 22.67 1.12
N ILE A 34 12.64 21.47 1.71
CA ILE A 34 11.89 20.35 1.11
C ILE A 34 10.41 20.75 0.94
N GLY A 35 9.78 21.32 1.97
CA GLY A 35 8.40 21.79 1.89
C GLY A 35 8.22 22.97 0.91
N PHE A 36 9.22 23.85 0.80
CA PHE A 36 9.24 24.89 -0.23
C PHE A 36 9.30 24.28 -1.64
N CYS A 37 10.23 23.35 -1.90
CA CYS A 37 10.36 22.66 -3.19
C CYS A 37 9.10 21.88 -3.55
N TYR A 38 8.46 21.22 -2.57
CA TYR A 38 7.16 20.59 -2.77
C TYR A 38 6.10 21.59 -3.24
N ARG A 39 5.95 22.72 -2.55
CA ARG A 39 5.00 23.77 -2.97
C ARG A 39 5.34 24.33 -4.35
N LEU A 40 6.62 24.47 -4.66
CA LEU A 40 7.07 24.91 -5.99
C LEU A 40 6.67 23.90 -7.07
N LEU A 41 7.00 22.63 -6.89
CA LEU A 41 6.79 21.54 -7.86
C LEU A 41 5.32 21.14 -8.03
N VAL A 42 4.55 21.10 -6.95
CA VAL A 42 3.19 20.56 -6.93
C VAL A 42 2.12 21.64 -7.04
N HIS A 43 2.43 22.87 -6.64
CA HIS A 43 1.45 23.98 -6.71
C HIS A 43 1.88 25.08 -7.68
N ARG A 44 3.04 25.71 -7.47
CA ARG A 44 3.41 26.93 -8.23
C ARG A 44 3.71 26.66 -9.70
N ILE A 45 4.52 25.64 -10.02
CA ILE A 45 4.86 25.27 -11.40
C ILE A 45 3.60 24.83 -12.17
N PRO A 46 2.76 23.89 -11.67
CA PRO A 46 1.52 23.53 -12.34
C PRO A 46 0.57 24.72 -12.54
N SER A 47 0.43 25.62 -11.56
CA SER A 47 -0.38 26.84 -11.71
C SER A 47 0.17 27.78 -12.78
N ALA A 48 1.50 27.97 -12.85
CA ALA A 48 2.14 28.78 -13.87
C ALA A 48 1.99 28.17 -15.27
N LEU A 49 2.15 26.85 -15.40
CA LEU A 49 1.91 26.11 -16.64
C LEU A 49 0.44 26.19 -17.05
N GLY A 50 -0.49 26.13 -16.09
CA GLY A 50 -1.93 26.32 -16.34
C GLY A 50 -2.25 27.72 -16.84
N ALA A 51 -1.66 28.76 -16.26
CA ALA A 51 -1.82 30.14 -16.73
C ALA A 51 -1.25 30.32 -18.16
N LEU A 52 -0.10 29.71 -18.45
CA LEU A 52 0.49 29.72 -19.78
C LEU A 52 -0.36 28.95 -20.80
N ASP A 53 -0.94 27.82 -20.42
CA ASP A 53 -1.85 27.05 -21.26
C ASP A 53 -3.17 27.79 -21.53
N VAL A 54 -3.70 28.52 -20.55
CA VAL A 54 -4.84 29.45 -20.76
C VAL A 54 -4.48 30.50 -21.79
N LEU A 55 -3.29 31.09 -21.70
CA LEU A 55 -2.82 32.10 -22.64
C LEU A 55 -2.61 31.54 -24.06
N LEU A 56 -2.01 30.35 -24.20
CA LEU A 56 -1.59 29.80 -25.49
C LEU A 56 -2.66 28.95 -26.19
N THR A 57 -3.47 28.21 -25.44
CA THR A 57 -4.43 27.24 -26.01
C THR A 57 -5.87 27.41 -25.49
N GLY A 58 -6.11 28.41 -24.63
CA GLY A 58 -7.38 28.56 -23.93
C GLY A 58 -7.60 27.50 -22.85
N GLY A 59 -6.53 26.89 -22.31
CA GLY A 59 -6.60 25.95 -21.19
C GLY A 59 -6.86 24.49 -21.61
N ARG A 60 -6.71 24.16 -22.90
CA ARG A 60 -7.05 22.85 -23.45
C ARG A 60 -6.09 21.75 -22.98
N ILE A 61 -4.80 22.06 -22.81
CA ILE A 61 -3.79 21.06 -22.41
C ILE A 61 -3.99 20.66 -20.96
N THR A 62 -4.14 21.63 -20.07
CA THR A 62 -4.33 21.42 -18.62
C THR A 62 -5.67 20.75 -18.35
N SER A 63 -6.74 21.20 -19.00
CA SER A 63 -8.06 20.56 -18.88
C SER A 63 -8.08 19.15 -19.49
N GLY A 64 -7.38 18.92 -20.60
CA GLY A 64 -7.21 17.59 -21.20
C GLY A 64 -6.42 16.64 -20.29
N GLY A 65 -5.26 17.09 -19.80
CA GLY A 65 -4.40 16.31 -18.90
C GLY A 65 -5.05 16.02 -17.55
N SER A 66 -5.78 16.99 -16.97
CA SER A 66 -6.54 16.79 -15.73
C SER A 66 -7.69 15.80 -15.92
N ARG A 67 -8.44 15.89 -17.03
CA ARG A 67 -9.49 14.90 -17.37
C ARG A 67 -8.91 13.51 -17.56
N LEU A 68 -7.80 13.38 -18.29
CA LEU A 68 -7.11 12.11 -18.47
C LEU A 68 -6.61 11.56 -17.13
N GLY A 69 -5.98 12.38 -16.30
CA GLY A 69 -5.51 11.97 -14.97
C GLY A 69 -6.65 11.55 -14.05
N HIS A 70 -7.76 12.29 -14.05
CA HIS A 70 -8.96 11.93 -13.30
C HIS A 70 -9.53 10.60 -13.78
N HIS A 71 -9.69 10.43 -15.10
CA HIS A 71 -10.12 9.16 -15.70
C HIS A 71 -9.19 8.03 -15.25
N LEU A 72 -7.87 8.20 -15.44
CA LEU A 72 -6.84 7.20 -15.15
C LEU A 72 -6.78 6.73 -13.68
N MET A 73 -7.08 7.63 -12.74
CA MET A 73 -6.85 7.39 -11.30
C MET A 73 -8.15 7.27 -10.48
N ASN A 74 -9.27 7.79 -10.97
CA ASN A 74 -10.54 7.90 -10.22
C ASN A 74 -11.72 7.24 -10.93
N GLU A 75 -11.51 6.59 -12.07
CA GLU A 75 -12.53 5.82 -12.77
C GLU A 75 -12.11 4.36 -12.94
N LYS A 76 -13.10 3.49 -13.17
CA LYS A 76 -12.85 2.05 -13.31
C LYS A 76 -12.56 1.72 -14.76
N HIS A 77 -11.29 1.46 -15.09
CA HIS A 77 -10.87 1.06 -16.43
C HIS A 77 -9.61 0.16 -16.38
N PRO A 78 -9.36 -0.66 -17.41
CA PRO A 78 -8.21 -1.56 -17.40
C PRO A 78 -6.89 -0.91 -17.85
N VAL A 79 -6.86 0.34 -18.30
CA VAL A 79 -5.68 0.97 -18.95
C VAL A 79 -4.39 0.85 -18.13
N VAL A 80 -4.42 1.18 -16.83
CA VAL A 80 -3.22 1.11 -15.96
C VAL A 80 -2.76 -0.34 -15.75
N MET A 81 -3.70 -1.28 -15.61
CA MET A 81 -3.42 -2.70 -15.52
C MET A 81 -2.82 -3.26 -16.82
N ILE A 82 -3.37 -2.87 -17.98
CA ILE A 82 -2.84 -3.24 -19.31
C ILE A 82 -1.44 -2.68 -19.48
N PHE A 83 -1.20 -1.43 -19.09
CA PHE A 83 0.11 -0.81 -19.13
C PHE A 83 1.12 -1.60 -18.28
N PHE A 84 0.77 -1.96 -17.05
CA PHE A 84 1.61 -2.77 -16.16
C PHE A 84 1.95 -4.14 -16.75
N LEU A 85 0.94 -4.90 -17.20
CA LEU A 85 1.17 -6.21 -17.82
C LEU A 85 1.94 -6.08 -19.15
N GLY A 86 1.69 -5.01 -19.90
CA GLY A 86 2.42 -4.66 -21.12
C GLY A 86 3.91 -4.41 -20.86
N LEU A 87 4.26 -3.69 -19.78
CA LEU A 87 5.65 -3.48 -19.38
C LEU A 87 6.36 -4.80 -19.09
N ILE A 88 5.71 -5.72 -18.38
CA ILE A 88 6.28 -7.05 -18.11
C ILE A 88 6.46 -7.83 -19.42
N THR A 89 5.45 -7.85 -20.29
CA THR A 89 5.49 -8.59 -21.55
C THR A 89 6.56 -8.07 -22.50
N ILE A 90 6.64 -6.74 -22.68
CA ILE A 90 7.64 -6.10 -23.54
C ILE A 90 9.04 -6.36 -22.98
N SER A 91 9.24 -6.18 -21.68
CA SER A 91 10.53 -6.43 -21.02
C SER A 91 10.97 -7.88 -21.20
N ALA A 92 10.08 -8.85 -20.98
CA ALA A 92 10.36 -10.26 -21.17
C ALA A 92 10.64 -10.62 -22.63
N SER A 93 9.87 -10.06 -23.57
CA SER A 93 10.05 -10.29 -25.02
C SER A 93 11.36 -9.72 -25.56
N LEU A 94 11.87 -8.65 -24.95
CA LEU A 94 13.18 -8.09 -25.26
C LEU A 94 14.32 -8.88 -24.61
N LEU A 95 14.21 -9.15 -23.31
CA LEU A 95 15.31 -9.74 -22.53
C LEU A 95 15.47 -11.23 -22.81
N VAL A 96 14.39 -12.02 -22.68
CA VAL A 96 14.46 -13.48 -22.67
C VAL A 96 15.09 -14.03 -23.95
N PRO A 97 14.65 -13.66 -25.18
CA PRO A 97 15.27 -14.15 -26.40
C PRO A 97 16.74 -13.73 -26.53
N THR A 98 17.08 -12.51 -26.08
CA THR A 98 18.44 -11.97 -26.17
C THR A 98 19.44 -12.77 -25.32
N VAL A 99 19.01 -13.29 -24.17
CA VAL A 99 19.89 -14.01 -23.24
C VAL A 99 19.70 -15.53 -23.25
N TRP A 100 18.65 -16.06 -23.91
CA TRP A 100 18.22 -17.45 -23.78
C TRP A 100 19.33 -18.48 -24.01
N ASP A 101 20.10 -18.33 -25.08
CA ASP A 101 21.16 -19.28 -25.45
C ASP A 101 22.39 -19.17 -24.54
N LEU A 102 22.52 -18.06 -23.81
CA LEU A 102 23.60 -17.84 -22.84
C LEU A 102 23.25 -18.42 -21.46
N LEU A 103 22.00 -18.81 -21.23
CA LEU A 103 21.53 -19.28 -19.94
C LEU A 103 21.69 -20.80 -19.78
N PRO A 104 22.27 -21.26 -18.64
CA PRO A 104 22.15 -22.63 -18.18
C PRO A 104 20.70 -23.10 -18.05
N ILE A 105 20.47 -24.42 -18.13
CA ILE A 105 19.12 -25.01 -18.10
C ILE A 105 18.33 -24.65 -16.82
N GLN A 106 19.01 -24.55 -15.68
CA GLN A 106 18.39 -24.16 -14.40
C GLN A 106 17.73 -22.78 -14.50
N HIS A 107 18.39 -21.81 -15.12
CA HIS A 107 17.85 -20.47 -15.28
C HIS A 107 16.68 -20.43 -16.27
N LYS A 108 16.72 -21.27 -17.32
CA LYS A 108 15.60 -21.43 -18.26
C LYS A 108 14.35 -21.94 -17.55
N PHE A 109 14.48 -22.96 -16.71
CA PHE A 109 13.37 -23.46 -15.88
C PHE A 109 12.83 -22.39 -14.94
N LEU A 110 13.70 -21.64 -14.25
CA LEU A 110 13.28 -20.56 -13.36
C LEU A 110 12.54 -19.44 -14.10
N VAL A 111 12.98 -19.07 -15.31
CA VAL A 111 12.26 -18.07 -16.14
C VAL A 111 10.84 -18.54 -16.44
N VAL A 112 10.67 -19.81 -16.84
CA VAL A 112 9.35 -20.40 -17.13
C VAL A 112 8.45 -20.42 -15.89
N ILE A 113 9.01 -20.60 -14.69
CA ILE A 113 8.26 -20.64 -13.43
C ILE A 113 7.90 -19.24 -12.92
N LEU A 114 8.84 -18.29 -12.98
CA LEU A 114 8.69 -16.97 -12.36
C LEU A 114 7.89 -16.00 -13.24
N LEU A 115 8.08 -16.03 -14.56
CA LEU A 115 7.47 -15.07 -15.48
C LEU A 115 5.91 -15.08 -15.45
N PRO A 116 5.23 -16.23 -15.37
CA PRO A 116 3.76 -16.25 -15.33
C PRO A 116 3.14 -15.75 -14.02
N GLN A 117 3.90 -15.73 -12.91
CA GLN A 117 3.32 -15.48 -11.58
C GLN A 117 2.68 -14.10 -11.43
N PRO A 118 3.32 -12.97 -11.83
CA PRO A 118 2.68 -11.66 -11.72
C PRO A 118 1.38 -11.57 -12.54
N TYR A 119 1.30 -12.22 -13.70
CA TYR A 119 0.06 -12.28 -14.49
C TYR A 119 -1.04 -13.04 -13.74
N TYR A 120 -0.70 -14.19 -13.20
CA TYR A 120 -1.63 -15.03 -12.45
C TYR A 120 -2.16 -14.32 -11.20
N PHE A 121 -1.28 -13.72 -10.39
CA PHE A 121 -1.71 -13.01 -9.18
C PHE A 121 -2.41 -11.68 -9.49
N THR A 122 -2.06 -10.99 -10.58
CA THR A 122 -2.84 -9.84 -11.07
C THR A 122 -4.26 -10.27 -11.43
N TYR A 123 -4.43 -11.40 -12.14
CA TYR A 123 -5.75 -11.95 -12.45
C TYR A 123 -6.55 -12.28 -11.17
N LEU A 124 -5.94 -12.95 -10.19
CA LEU A 124 -6.61 -13.30 -8.93
C LEU A 124 -7.03 -12.05 -8.11
N CYS A 125 -6.22 -10.99 -8.13
CA CYS A 125 -6.58 -9.70 -7.54
C CYS A 125 -7.72 -8.99 -8.28
N ALA A 126 -7.65 -8.98 -9.61
CA ALA A 126 -8.58 -8.27 -10.49
C ALA A 126 -9.95 -8.95 -10.60
N LYS A 127 -9.99 -10.28 -10.42
CA LYS A 127 -11.22 -11.06 -10.43
C LYS A 127 -12.16 -10.57 -9.34
N ARG A 128 -13.44 -10.42 -9.69
CA ARG A 128 -14.49 -10.09 -8.71
C ARG A 128 -14.53 -11.17 -7.63
N ASN A 129 -14.39 -10.75 -6.38
CA ASN A 129 -14.42 -11.65 -5.23
C ASN A 129 -15.73 -11.43 -4.43
N PRO A 130 -16.59 -12.45 -4.26
CA PRO A 130 -17.80 -12.33 -3.46
C PRO A 130 -17.54 -12.14 -1.96
N GLU A 131 -16.35 -12.46 -1.46
CA GLU A 131 -15.94 -12.20 -0.08
C GLU A 131 -15.55 -10.74 0.15
N SER A 132 -15.07 -10.04 -0.89
CA SER A 132 -14.69 -8.64 -0.81
C SER A 132 -15.86 -7.69 -1.05
N ILE A 133 -16.75 -8.01 -1.99
CA ILE A 133 -17.88 -7.15 -2.36
C ILE A 133 -19.10 -7.48 -1.50
N VAL A 134 -19.57 -6.50 -0.74
CA VAL A 134 -20.80 -6.61 0.05
C VAL A 134 -22.01 -6.39 -0.84
N THR A 135 -22.91 -7.37 -0.86
CA THR A 135 -24.19 -7.38 -1.56
C THR A 135 -25.30 -7.65 -0.55
N GLU A 136 -26.57 -7.40 -0.91
CA GLU A 136 -27.70 -7.72 -0.04
C GLU A 136 -27.73 -9.21 0.36
N LEU A 137 -27.35 -10.11 -0.56
CA LEU A 137 -27.34 -11.55 -0.34
C LEU A 137 -26.30 -12.01 0.69
N ASN A 138 -25.13 -11.37 0.75
CA ASN A 138 -24.07 -11.75 1.69
C ASN A 138 -23.95 -10.79 2.89
N HIS A 139 -24.77 -9.74 2.94
CA HIS A 139 -24.66 -8.66 3.90
C HIS A 139 -24.71 -9.16 5.35
N ALA A 140 -25.67 -10.01 5.68
CA ALA A 140 -25.80 -10.60 7.01
C ALA A 140 -24.56 -11.41 7.42
N ALA A 141 -23.95 -12.16 6.50
CA ALA A 141 -22.71 -12.89 6.77
C ALA A 141 -21.53 -11.93 6.98
N GLN A 142 -21.43 -10.88 6.16
CA GLN A 142 -20.39 -9.86 6.24
C GLN A 142 -20.42 -9.08 7.56
N MET A 143 -21.62 -8.81 8.09
CA MET A 143 -21.82 -8.16 9.38
C MET A 143 -21.24 -8.97 10.55
N ARG A 144 -21.08 -10.29 10.41
CA ARG A 144 -20.57 -11.17 11.48
C ARG A 144 -19.04 -11.27 11.50
N HIS A 145 -18.32 -10.86 10.45
CA HIS A 145 -16.87 -11.10 10.38
C HIS A 145 -16.05 -10.30 11.39
N TYR A 146 -16.45 -9.06 11.69
CA TYR A 146 -15.71 -8.18 12.60
C TYR A 146 -16.69 -7.44 13.53
N PRO A 147 -16.34 -7.24 14.81
CA PRO A 147 -17.13 -6.44 15.75
C PRO A 147 -17.00 -4.96 15.41
N TYR A 148 -17.94 -4.15 15.87
CA TYR A 148 -17.76 -2.71 15.90
C TYR A 148 -16.87 -2.34 17.08
N ASP A 149 -15.72 -1.71 16.80
CA ASP A 149 -14.77 -1.27 17.83
C ASP A 149 -15.26 -0.05 18.63
N ARG A 150 -16.28 0.66 18.13
CA ARG A 150 -16.79 1.93 18.69
C ARG A 150 -15.69 2.98 18.85
N ILE A 151 -14.69 2.90 17.98
CA ILE A 151 -13.58 3.83 17.85
C ILE A 151 -13.52 4.30 16.39
N LEU A 152 -13.26 3.38 15.45
CA LEU A 152 -13.24 3.65 14.01
C LEU A 152 -14.57 3.30 13.33
N PHE A 153 -15.30 2.34 13.89
CA PHE A 153 -16.51 1.75 13.32
C PHE A 153 -17.58 1.62 14.40
N TYR A 154 -18.71 2.29 14.17
CA TYR A 154 -19.88 2.24 15.06
C TYR A 154 -21.04 1.51 14.38
N PRO A 155 -21.91 0.83 15.15
CA PRO A 155 -23.15 0.27 14.62
C PRO A 155 -24.11 1.36 14.13
N GLY A 156 -25.09 0.99 13.31
CA GLY A 156 -26.10 1.88 12.73
C GLY A 156 -25.60 2.81 11.61
N ASN A 157 -24.34 2.68 11.17
CA ASN A 157 -23.80 3.50 10.08
C ASN A 157 -24.18 2.94 8.71
N ALA A 158 -25.25 3.46 8.11
CA ALA A 158 -25.69 3.07 6.78
C ALA A 158 -24.82 3.63 5.64
N CYS A 159 -24.68 2.86 4.56
CA CYS A 159 -24.13 3.33 3.30
C CYS A 159 -25.17 4.15 2.54
N ARG A 160 -24.92 5.45 2.32
CA ARG A 160 -25.82 6.34 1.58
C ARG A 160 -26.09 5.86 0.14
N THR A 161 -25.16 5.16 -0.48
CA THR A 161 -25.27 4.67 -1.86
C THR A 161 -25.86 3.26 -1.94
N CYS A 162 -25.35 2.33 -1.12
CA CYS A 162 -25.77 0.93 -1.16
C CYS A 162 -27.02 0.63 -0.30
N LYS A 163 -27.46 1.58 0.54
CA LYS A 163 -28.71 1.51 1.33
C LYS A 163 -28.81 0.37 2.34
N PHE A 164 -27.67 -0.13 2.83
CA PHE A 164 -27.59 -1.06 3.96
C PHE A 164 -26.56 -0.61 4.99
N ASN A 165 -26.64 -1.16 6.20
CA ASN A 165 -25.68 -0.91 7.29
C ASN A 165 -24.28 -1.38 6.92
N LYS A 166 -23.26 -0.55 7.15
CA LYS A 166 -21.88 -0.91 6.81
C LYS A 166 -21.37 -1.95 7.81
N PRO A 167 -20.90 -3.14 7.36
CA PRO A 167 -20.11 -4.02 8.22
C PRO A 167 -18.90 -3.27 8.80
N ALA A 168 -18.44 -3.65 9.98
CA ALA A 168 -17.19 -3.12 10.53
C ALA A 168 -16.03 -3.38 9.55
N ARG A 169 -15.04 -2.47 9.52
CA ARG A 169 -13.93 -2.48 8.56
C ARG A 169 -14.31 -2.31 7.08
N SER A 170 -15.59 -2.11 6.75
CA SER A 170 -16.01 -1.89 5.36
C SER A 170 -15.96 -0.43 4.93
N LYS A 171 -15.86 -0.20 3.61
CA LYS A 171 -15.94 1.13 3.00
C LYS A 171 -16.62 1.08 1.64
N HIS A 172 -17.45 2.08 1.33
CA HIS A 172 -17.97 2.27 -0.01
C HIS A 172 -16.88 2.83 -0.91
N CYS A 173 -16.54 2.11 -1.98
CA CYS A 173 -15.67 2.60 -3.03
C CYS A 173 -16.52 3.21 -4.15
N SER A 174 -16.34 4.51 -4.38
CA SER A 174 -17.01 5.24 -5.46
C SER A 174 -16.58 4.80 -6.86
N ILE A 175 -15.41 4.15 -7.00
CA ILE A 175 -14.89 3.63 -8.27
C ILE A 175 -15.54 2.28 -8.58
N CYS A 176 -15.53 1.35 -7.61
CA CYS A 176 -16.17 0.04 -7.75
C CYS A 176 -17.69 0.08 -7.62
N LYS A 177 -18.27 1.18 -7.14
CA LYS A 177 -19.71 1.37 -6.86
C LYS A 177 -20.28 0.32 -5.89
N ALA A 178 -19.47 -0.09 -4.92
CA ALA A 178 -19.84 -1.12 -3.96
C ALA A 178 -19.19 -0.88 -2.59
N CYS A 179 -19.82 -1.39 -1.54
CA CYS A 179 -19.17 -1.57 -0.25
C CYS A 179 -18.19 -2.74 -0.32
N VAL A 180 -16.97 -2.50 0.16
CA VAL A 180 -15.89 -3.49 0.21
C VAL A 180 -15.67 -3.89 1.66
N SER A 181 -15.70 -5.19 1.95
CA SER A 181 -15.43 -5.77 3.26
C SER A 181 -13.93 -5.74 3.58
N ARG A 182 -13.59 -5.42 4.83
CA ARG A 182 -12.21 -5.14 5.28
C ARG A 182 -11.44 -4.33 4.22
N ALA A 183 -11.99 -3.19 3.84
CA ALA A 183 -11.48 -2.40 2.73
C ALA A 183 -10.07 -1.89 3.04
N ASP A 184 -9.13 -2.21 2.16
CA ASP A 184 -7.76 -1.71 2.22
C ASP A 184 -7.62 -0.47 1.33
N HIS A 185 -7.63 -0.64 0.01
CA HIS A 185 -7.69 0.48 -0.94
C HIS A 185 -8.25 0.05 -2.29
N HIS A 186 -8.58 1.01 -3.14
CA HIS A 186 -8.81 0.75 -4.57
C HIS A 186 -7.46 0.79 -5.29
N CYS A 187 -7.08 -0.33 -5.90
CA CYS A 187 -5.79 -0.45 -6.58
C CYS A 187 -5.99 -0.40 -8.09
N VAL A 188 -5.56 0.72 -8.70
CA VAL A 188 -5.65 0.94 -10.15
C VAL A 188 -4.84 -0.07 -10.95
N TRP A 189 -3.77 -0.63 -10.37
CA TRP A 189 -2.90 -1.63 -10.99
C TRP A 189 -3.56 -2.99 -11.20
N VAL A 190 -4.60 -3.29 -10.42
CA VAL A 190 -5.43 -4.51 -10.57
C VAL A 190 -6.88 -4.18 -10.93
N ASN A 191 -7.18 -2.90 -11.18
CA ASN A 191 -8.51 -2.37 -11.49
C ASN A 191 -9.63 -2.91 -10.57
N ASN A 192 -9.32 -3.06 -9.28
CA ASN A 192 -10.22 -3.65 -8.29
C ASN A 192 -9.90 -3.13 -6.89
N CYS A 193 -10.88 -3.25 -5.98
CA CYS A 193 -10.63 -3.00 -4.56
C CYS A 193 -9.96 -4.21 -3.91
N LEU A 194 -8.99 -3.91 -3.06
CA LEU A 194 -8.36 -4.87 -2.16
C LEU A 194 -9.10 -4.85 -0.81
N GLY A 195 -9.37 -6.05 -0.30
CA GLY A 195 -10.00 -6.27 0.99
C GLY A 195 -10.04 -7.76 1.33
N ARG A 196 -11.04 -8.17 2.10
CA ARG A 196 -11.23 -9.59 2.46
C ARG A 196 -11.34 -10.47 1.22
N GLY A 197 -10.65 -11.61 1.18
CA GLY A 197 -10.74 -12.57 0.07
C GLY A 197 -9.67 -12.40 -1.02
N ASN A 198 -9.13 -11.19 -1.21
CA ASN A 198 -8.16 -10.92 -2.28
C ASN A 198 -6.87 -10.21 -1.82
N HIS A 199 -6.77 -9.81 -0.55
CA HIS A 199 -5.55 -9.19 -0.02
C HIS A 199 -4.34 -10.14 -0.09
N LYS A 200 -4.52 -11.44 0.16
CA LYS A 200 -3.44 -12.46 0.01
C LYS A 200 -2.84 -12.51 -1.39
N TRP A 201 -3.67 -12.41 -2.42
CA TRP A 201 -3.21 -12.41 -3.81
C TRP A 201 -2.43 -11.14 -4.13
N PHE A 202 -2.77 -10.03 -3.49
CA PHE A 202 -2.01 -8.80 -3.63
C PHE A 202 -0.63 -8.88 -2.98
N LEU A 203 -0.52 -9.51 -1.80
CA LEU A 203 0.79 -9.78 -1.19
C LEU A 203 1.64 -10.70 -2.09
N ALA A 204 1.03 -11.75 -2.66
CA ALA A 204 1.69 -12.64 -3.61
C ALA A 204 2.09 -11.94 -4.90
N LEU A 205 1.27 -11.00 -5.41
CA LEU A 205 1.59 -10.17 -6.57
C LEU A 205 2.82 -9.29 -6.30
N LEU A 206 2.87 -8.62 -5.15
CA LEU A 206 4.01 -7.77 -4.79
C LEU A 206 5.29 -8.59 -4.66
N LEU A 207 5.23 -9.74 -3.97
CA LEU A 207 6.38 -10.64 -3.80
C LEU A 207 6.87 -11.20 -5.15
N SER A 208 5.96 -11.78 -5.95
CA SER A 208 6.32 -12.37 -7.25
C SER A 208 6.86 -11.32 -8.23
N THR A 209 6.32 -10.09 -8.21
CA THR A 209 6.84 -8.99 -9.03
C THR A 209 8.23 -8.55 -8.56
N ALA A 210 8.46 -8.43 -7.25
CA ALA A 210 9.79 -8.11 -6.72
C ALA A 210 10.84 -9.16 -7.10
N ILE A 211 10.49 -10.45 -6.96
CA ILE A 211 11.35 -11.57 -7.34
C ILE A 211 11.62 -11.55 -8.85
N LEU A 212 10.58 -11.37 -9.69
CA LEU A 212 10.75 -11.33 -11.14
C LEU A 212 11.68 -10.20 -11.59
N LEU A 213 11.53 -9.00 -11.03
CA LEU A 213 12.38 -7.85 -11.37
C LEU A 213 13.83 -8.06 -10.89
N ALA A 214 14.02 -8.50 -9.65
CA ALA A 214 15.36 -8.79 -9.12
C ALA A 214 16.06 -9.91 -9.93
N TYR A 215 15.32 -10.96 -10.26
CA TYR A 215 15.83 -12.07 -11.06
C TYR A 215 16.10 -11.66 -12.51
N GLY A 216 15.23 -10.84 -13.12
CA GLY A 216 15.44 -10.26 -14.45
C GLY A 216 16.73 -9.43 -14.54
N ALA A 217 16.98 -8.59 -13.53
CA ALA A 217 18.24 -7.86 -13.40
C ALA A 217 19.44 -8.80 -13.26
N TYR A 218 19.32 -9.83 -12.43
CA TYR A 218 20.36 -10.83 -12.21
C TYR A 218 20.72 -11.61 -13.49
N ILE A 219 19.73 -12.14 -14.23
CA ILE A 219 20.01 -12.91 -15.45
C ILE A 219 20.61 -12.03 -16.56
N ALA A 220 20.22 -10.75 -16.63
CA ALA A 220 20.83 -9.79 -17.54
C ALA A 220 22.30 -9.56 -17.19
N TYR A 221 22.61 -9.32 -15.91
CA TYR A 221 23.98 -9.20 -15.42
C TYR A 221 24.80 -10.47 -15.71
N PHE A 222 24.26 -11.63 -15.36
CA PHE A 222 24.91 -12.94 -15.53
C PHE A 222 25.25 -13.20 -17.00
N ALA A 223 24.29 -13.03 -17.91
CA ALA A 223 24.48 -13.31 -19.33
C ALA A 223 25.44 -12.31 -20.01
N LEU A 224 25.44 -11.05 -19.59
CA LEU A 224 26.29 -10.01 -20.19
C LEU A 224 27.71 -9.99 -19.61
N SER A 225 27.90 -10.41 -18.36
CA SER A 225 29.18 -10.32 -17.65
C SER A 225 30.39 -10.84 -18.44
N PRO A 226 30.37 -12.04 -19.07
CA PRO A 226 31.52 -12.54 -19.81
C PRO A 226 31.85 -11.68 -21.04
N LYS A 227 30.83 -11.21 -21.74
CA LYS A 227 30.99 -10.34 -22.92
C LYS A 227 31.55 -8.98 -22.53
N VAL A 228 31.08 -8.42 -21.41
CA VAL A 228 31.57 -7.15 -20.85
C VAL A 228 33.02 -7.28 -20.42
N HIS A 229 33.41 -8.35 -19.72
CA HIS A 229 34.81 -8.57 -19.34
C HIS A 229 35.73 -8.70 -20.56
N LYS A 230 35.29 -9.42 -21.60
CA LYS A 230 36.06 -9.54 -22.85
C LYS A 230 36.21 -8.19 -23.56
N ASN A 231 35.15 -7.38 -23.59
CA ASN A 231 35.19 -6.04 -24.17
C ASN A 231 36.15 -5.13 -23.38
N TYR A 232 36.04 -5.13 -22.05
CA TYR A 232 36.94 -4.38 -21.18
C TYR A 232 38.40 -4.77 -21.39
N ALA A 233 38.72 -6.06 -21.39
CA ALA A 233 40.09 -6.55 -21.59
C ALA A 233 40.65 -6.15 -22.97
N ARG A 234 39.82 -6.15 -24.02
CA ARG A 234 40.24 -5.75 -25.37
C ARG A 234 40.60 -4.26 -25.46
N TYR A 235 39.88 -3.40 -24.73
CA TYR A 235 40.02 -1.95 -24.82
C TYR A 235 40.53 -1.32 -23.51
N GLU A 236 41.18 -2.10 -22.65
CA GLU A 236 41.57 -1.71 -21.29
C GLU A 236 42.32 -0.36 -21.23
N HIS A 237 43.22 -0.14 -22.19
CA HIS A 237 44.01 1.08 -22.28
C HIS A 237 43.17 2.37 -22.44
N TRP A 238 42.00 2.29 -23.08
CA TRP A 238 41.05 3.42 -23.19
C TRP A 238 40.29 3.67 -21.89
N TYR A 239 40.14 2.65 -21.04
CA TYR A 239 39.32 2.68 -19.85
C TYR A 239 40.09 2.98 -18.56
N ARG A 240 41.42 2.99 -18.63
CA ARG A 240 42.27 3.18 -17.46
C ARG A 240 42.04 4.56 -16.82
N TYR A 241 41.75 4.58 -15.51
CA TYR A 241 41.61 5.83 -14.76
C TYR A 241 42.94 6.59 -14.74
N ARG A 242 42.91 7.88 -15.11
CA ARG A 242 44.04 8.80 -15.04
C ARG A 242 43.71 9.91 -14.05
N PRO A 243 44.38 9.98 -12.89
CA PRO A 243 44.12 11.01 -11.89
C PRO A 243 44.51 12.40 -12.42
N SER A 244 43.80 13.44 -11.96
CA SER A 244 44.14 14.83 -12.30
C SER A 244 45.52 15.21 -11.76
N PRO A 245 46.29 16.04 -12.49
CA PRO A 245 47.59 16.53 -12.01
C PRO A 245 47.46 17.20 -10.63
N GLY A 246 48.33 16.82 -9.68
CA GLY A 246 48.31 17.34 -8.31
C GLY A 246 47.33 16.67 -7.34
N SER A 247 46.56 15.66 -7.77
CA SER A 247 45.70 14.89 -6.87
C SER A 247 46.48 13.95 -5.96
N ASN A 248 46.07 13.84 -4.70
CA ASN A 248 46.68 12.91 -3.74
C ASN A 248 46.09 11.49 -3.91
N PRO A 249 46.87 10.49 -4.33
CA PRO A 249 46.39 9.13 -4.60
C PRO A 249 45.81 8.40 -3.39
N SER A 250 46.19 8.79 -2.17
CA SER A 250 45.69 8.19 -0.92
C SER A 250 44.46 8.90 -0.35
N SER A 251 43.97 9.94 -1.02
CA SER A 251 42.79 10.67 -0.56
C SER A 251 41.49 9.90 -0.83
N TRP A 252 40.52 10.03 0.08
CA TRP A 252 39.16 9.51 -0.11
C TRP A 252 38.47 10.06 -1.36
N ALA A 253 38.76 11.31 -1.73
CA ALA A 253 38.24 11.93 -2.94
C ALA A 253 38.74 11.18 -4.20
N THR A 254 40.05 10.98 -4.34
CA THR A 254 40.63 10.24 -5.47
C THR A 254 40.20 8.77 -5.49
N TYR A 255 40.04 8.12 -4.32
CA TYR A 255 39.46 6.79 -4.25
C TYR A 255 38.01 6.75 -4.76
N GLY A 256 37.17 7.70 -4.33
CA GLY A 256 35.79 7.84 -4.78
C GLY A 256 35.69 8.07 -6.28
N GLU A 257 36.50 8.99 -6.82
CA GLU A 257 36.60 9.25 -8.26
C GLU A 257 37.01 8.01 -9.05
N LYS A 258 38.03 7.28 -8.59
CA LYS A 258 38.49 6.04 -9.22
C LYS A 258 37.38 4.98 -9.25
N LYS A 259 36.69 4.76 -8.12
CA LYS A 259 35.59 3.79 -8.03
C LYS A 259 34.43 4.19 -8.94
N LEU A 260 34.07 5.47 -8.93
CA LEU A 260 33.02 6.01 -9.78
C LEU A 260 33.37 5.85 -11.26
N HIS A 261 34.58 6.23 -11.67
CA HIS A 261 35.08 6.06 -13.04
C HIS A 261 34.90 4.63 -13.55
N TYR A 262 35.40 3.63 -12.80
CA TYR A 262 35.27 2.24 -13.23
C TYR A 262 33.82 1.77 -13.23
N PHE A 263 33.02 2.11 -12.21
CA PHE A 263 31.59 1.79 -12.19
C PHE A 263 30.88 2.26 -13.47
N LEU A 264 31.14 3.49 -13.89
CA LEU A 264 30.51 4.11 -15.05
C LEU A 264 31.01 3.55 -16.37
N ILE A 265 32.30 3.23 -16.47
CA ILE A 265 32.84 2.51 -17.63
C ILE A 265 32.15 1.16 -17.75
N TYR A 266 32.03 0.39 -16.66
CA TYR A 266 31.32 -0.87 -16.69
C TYR A 266 29.87 -0.68 -17.14
N VAL A 267 29.11 0.25 -16.56
CA VAL A 267 27.74 0.56 -16.98
C VAL A 267 27.66 0.89 -18.47
N SER A 268 28.59 1.72 -18.99
CA SER A 268 28.65 2.04 -20.42
C SER A 268 28.87 0.78 -21.27
N ILE A 269 29.85 -0.05 -20.92
CA ILE A 269 30.14 -1.28 -21.66
C ILE A 269 28.96 -2.25 -21.59
N TYR A 270 28.26 -2.36 -20.45
CA TYR A 270 27.03 -3.15 -20.35
C TYR A 270 25.98 -2.66 -21.35
N ILE A 271 25.73 -1.36 -21.43
CA ILE A 271 24.78 -0.76 -22.38
C ILE A 271 25.22 -1.01 -23.83
N ASP A 272 26.50 -0.81 -24.15
CA ASP A 272 27.04 -0.99 -25.50
C ASP A 272 26.97 -2.45 -25.96
N VAL A 273 27.24 -3.40 -25.06
CA VAL A 273 27.26 -4.85 -25.36
C VAL A 273 25.86 -5.46 -25.33
N GLY A 274 25.03 -5.08 -24.36
CA GLY A 274 23.71 -5.67 -24.13
C GLY A 274 22.57 -4.93 -24.81
N GLY A 275 22.80 -3.70 -25.28
CA GLY A 275 21.79 -2.85 -25.90
C GLY A 275 20.59 -2.56 -24.99
N VAL A 276 19.54 -2.01 -25.59
CA VAL A 276 18.27 -1.74 -24.89
C VAL A 276 17.63 -3.07 -24.41
N SER A 277 17.74 -4.13 -25.19
CA SER A 277 17.04 -5.39 -24.95
C SER A 277 17.52 -6.16 -23.72
N ALA A 278 18.83 -6.22 -23.47
CA ALA A 278 19.36 -6.91 -22.29
C ALA A 278 19.82 -5.95 -21.19
N ALA A 279 20.69 -4.98 -21.52
CA ALA A 279 21.22 -4.07 -20.51
C ALA A 279 20.21 -3.01 -20.10
N GLY A 280 19.44 -2.47 -21.04
CA GLY A 280 18.36 -1.51 -20.75
C GLY A 280 17.25 -2.12 -19.88
N VAL A 281 16.72 -3.28 -20.28
CA VAL A 281 15.71 -4.01 -19.48
C VAL A 281 16.27 -4.45 -18.13
N GLY A 282 17.49 -4.99 -18.08
CA GLY A 282 18.14 -5.41 -16.84
C GLY A 282 18.34 -4.25 -15.86
N LEU A 283 18.73 -3.07 -16.36
CA LEU A 283 18.87 -1.85 -15.57
C LEU A 283 17.51 -1.34 -15.08
N LEU A 284 16.49 -1.33 -15.94
CA LEU A 284 15.13 -0.97 -15.53
C LEU A 284 14.63 -1.88 -14.41
N ALA A 285 14.84 -3.20 -14.54
CA ALA A 285 14.48 -4.17 -13.52
C ALA A 285 15.27 -3.94 -12.21
N LEU A 286 16.57 -3.64 -12.31
CA LEU A 286 17.43 -3.34 -11.15
C LEU A 286 16.99 -2.06 -10.41
N LEU A 287 16.51 -1.05 -11.11
CA LEU A 287 16.08 0.20 -10.50
C LEU A 287 14.65 0.13 -9.92
N THR A 288 13.82 -0.78 -10.43
CA THR A 288 12.40 -0.87 -10.07
C THR A 288 12.06 -1.98 -9.09
N TRP A 289 12.88 -3.04 -8.96
CA TRP A 289 12.60 -4.14 -8.01
C TRP A 289 12.42 -3.73 -6.53
N PRO A 290 13.05 -2.66 -5.99
CA PRO A 290 12.85 -2.29 -4.59
C PRO A 290 11.44 -1.75 -4.32
N LEU A 291 10.76 -1.21 -5.34
CA LEU A 291 9.43 -0.62 -5.18
C LEU A 291 8.37 -1.63 -4.72
N PRO A 292 8.11 -2.75 -5.43
CA PRO A 292 7.15 -3.74 -4.97
C PRO A 292 7.55 -4.38 -3.63
N LEU A 293 8.85 -4.48 -3.33
CA LEU A 293 9.33 -4.96 -2.03
C LEU A 293 9.01 -3.95 -0.90
N GLY A 294 9.20 -2.66 -1.13
CA GLY A 294 8.84 -1.62 -0.18
C GLY A 294 7.33 -1.56 0.08
N LEU A 295 6.51 -1.72 -0.98
CA LEU A 295 5.06 -1.85 -0.85
C LEU A 295 4.68 -3.10 -0.05
N LEU A 296 5.33 -4.24 -0.31
CA LEU A 296 5.11 -5.47 0.46
C LEU A 296 5.45 -5.25 1.94
N GLY A 297 6.60 -4.63 2.23
CA GLY A 297 7.02 -4.30 3.59
C GLY A 297 6.01 -3.39 4.31
N TYR A 298 5.47 -2.39 3.62
CA TYR A 298 4.41 -1.54 4.17
C TYR A 298 3.14 -2.33 4.50
N HIS A 299 2.70 -3.22 3.62
CA HIS A 299 1.55 -4.08 3.92
C HIS A 299 1.85 -5.06 5.06
N LEU A 300 3.05 -5.62 5.16
CA LEU A 300 3.44 -6.45 6.31
C LEU A 300 3.41 -5.66 7.63
N TYR A 301 3.81 -4.38 7.61
CA TYR A 301 3.65 -3.48 8.75
C TYR A 301 2.18 -3.24 9.11
N LEU A 302 1.31 -3.02 8.12
CA LEU A 302 -0.13 -2.86 8.37
C LEU A 302 -0.73 -4.10 9.02
N ILE A 303 -0.30 -5.30 8.59
CA ILE A 303 -0.70 -6.58 9.16
C ILE A 303 -0.20 -6.72 10.59
N TYR A 304 1.07 -6.38 10.83
CA TYR A 304 1.66 -6.34 12.18
C TYR A 304 0.86 -5.43 13.12
N ALA A 305 0.40 -4.27 12.63
CA ALA A 305 -0.37 -3.31 13.40
C ALA A 305 -1.89 -3.58 13.43
N GLY A 306 -2.36 -4.71 12.87
CA GLY A 306 -3.77 -5.08 12.87
C GLY A 306 -4.69 -4.19 12.03
N MET A 307 -4.16 -3.42 11.08
CA MET A 307 -4.92 -2.39 10.34
C MET A 307 -4.84 -2.54 8.82
N THR A 308 -5.77 -1.88 8.12
CA THR A 308 -5.69 -1.68 6.67
C THR A 308 -5.16 -0.28 6.32
N THR A 309 -4.79 -0.04 5.07
CA THR A 309 -4.38 1.29 4.57
C THR A 309 -5.48 2.35 4.79
N ASN A 310 -6.76 1.94 4.67
CA ASN A 310 -7.89 2.81 4.96
C ASN A 310 -8.06 3.10 6.45
N GLU A 311 -7.67 2.16 7.32
CA GLU A 311 -7.71 2.34 8.77
C GLU A 311 -6.53 3.15 9.26
N SER A 312 -5.33 2.99 8.67
CA SER A 312 -4.15 3.75 9.06
C SER A 312 -4.34 5.26 8.89
N SER A 313 -5.08 5.70 7.87
CA SER A 313 -5.42 7.13 7.74
C SER A 313 -6.35 7.61 8.86
N LYS A 314 -7.32 6.79 9.28
CA LYS A 314 -8.22 7.14 10.39
C LYS A 314 -7.50 7.18 11.73
N TRP A 315 -6.55 6.26 11.93
CA TRP A 315 -5.70 6.25 13.12
C TRP A 315 -4.78 7.48 13.16
N ALA A 316 -4.26 7.92 12.01
CA ALA A 316 -3.52 9.18 11.93
C ALA A 316 -4.39 10.37 12.34
N ASP A 317 -5.64 10.46 11.86
CA ASP A 317 -6.57 11.52 12.26
C ASP A 317 -6.83 11.50 13.78
N TRP A 318 -6.89 10.31 14.40
CA TRP A 318 -7.01 10.19 15.86
C TRP A 318 -5.73 10.60 16.60
N ALA A 319 -4.55 10.26 16.08
CA ALA A 319 -3.28 10.64 16.67
C ALA A 319 -3.13 12.17 16.71
N ASP A 320 -3.52 12.86 15.64
CA ASP A 320 -3.51 14.33 15.59
C ASP A 320 -4.45 14.93 16.65
N GLU A 321 -5.68 14.42 16.79
CA GLU A 321 -6.66 14.90 17.78
C GLU A 321 -6.25 14.60 19.24
N ILE A 322 -5.56 13.48 19.46
CA ILE A 322 -4.96 13.11 20.75
C ILE A 322 -3.84 14.10 21.09
N ALA A 323 -2.98 14.42 20.13
CA ALA A 323 -1.90 15.39 20.32
C ALA A 323 -2.43 16.80 20.65
N ASP A 324 -3.57 17.18 20.07
CA ASP A 324 -4.29 18.41 20.39
C ASP A 324 -4.99 18.38 21.76
N GLY A 325 -5.01 17.23 22.44
CA GLY A 325 -5.61 17.04 23.75
C GLY A 325 -7.14 16.97 23.74
N ASN A 326 -7.79 16.74 22.59
CA ASN A 326 -9.24 16.80 22.44
C ASN A 326 -9.96 15.47 22.69
N VAL A 327 -9.21 14.42 23.04
CA VAL A 327 -9.67 13.04 23.01
C VAL A 327 -9.71 12.41 24.40
N PHE A 328 -10.82 11.72 24.68
CA PHE A 328 -11.06 11.01 25.94
C PHE A 328 -11.38 9.54 25.68
N LEU A 329 -10.81 8.67 26.50
CA LEU A 329 -10.99 7.23 26.48
C LEU A 329 -11.83 6.82 27.69
N GLY A 330 -12.95 6.19 27.42
CA GLY A 330 -13.83 5.59 28.44
C GLY A 330 -13.82 4.07 28.35
N LYS A 331 -14.23 3.42 29.43
CA LYS A 331 -14.46 1.98 29.51
C LYS A 331 -15.88 1.63 29.09
N ARG A 332 -16.01 0.48 28.44
CA ARG A 332 -17.30 -0.13 28.14
C ARG A 332 -17.81 -0.90 29.36
N LYS A 333 -19.11 -0.80 29.59
CA LYS A 333 -19.84 -1.52 30.64
C LYS A 333 -19.74 -3.03 30.46
N PRO A 334 -19.27 -3.81 31.47
CA PRO A 334 -19.13 -5.26 31.38
C PRO A 334 -20.40 -5.97 30.92
N GLU A 335 -21.57 -5.55 31.41
CA GLU A 335 -22.88 -6.13 31.09
C GLU A 335 -23.28 -6.00 29.60
N THR A 336 -22.63 -5.08 28.89
CA THR A 336 -22.86 -4.89 27.45
C THR A 336 -21.94 -5.72 26.58
N MET A 337 -20.93 -6.38 27.16
CA MET A 337 -19.95 -7.21 26.47
C MET A 337 -20.49 -8.63 26.23
N ARG A 338 -20.09 -9.24 25.12
CA ARG A 338 -20.48 -10.59 24.71
C ARG A 338 -20.07 -11.65 25.71
N ASP A 339 -18.84 -11.57 26.24
CA ASP A 339 -18.32 -12.55 27.21
C ASP A 339 -19.17 -12.61 28.48
N TYR A 340 -19.67 -11.44 28.93
CA TYR A 340 -20.55 -11.35 30.09
C TYR A 340 -21.90 -12.00 29.80
N ARG A 341 -22.51 -11.69 28.65
CA ARG A 341 -23.79 -12.29 28.23
C ARG A 341 -23.69 -13.81 28.07
N ALA A 342 -22.58 -14.32 27.51
CA ALA A 342 -22.36 -15.76 27.38
C ALA A 342 -22.28 -16.45 28.76
N ARG A 343 -21.58 -15.84 29.72
CA ARG A 343 -21.50 -16.36 31.10
C ARG A 343 -22.83 -16.34 31.84
N GLU A 344 -23.67 -15.31 31.64
CA GLU A 344 -25.04 -15.29 32.19
C GLU A 344 -25.90 -16.40 31.58
N VAL A 345 -25.83 -16.60 30.27
CA VAL A 345 -26.58 -17.66 29.59
C VAL A 345 -26.11 -19.05 30.01
N ASP A 346 -24.80 -19.28 30.19
CA ASP A 346 -24.28 -20.55 30.70
C ASP A 346 -24.63 -20.77 32.18
N SER A 347 -24.64 -19.70 32.98
CA SER A 347 -25.11 -19.75 34.38
C SER A 347 -26.61 -20.07 34.46
N ALA A 348 -27.43 -19.51 33.56
CA ALA A 348 -28.86 -19.81 33.44
C ALA A 348 -29.14 -21.20 32.82
N ARG A 349 -28.27 -21.68 31.92
CA ARG A 349 -28.34 -23.03 31.32
C ARG A 349 -27.86 -24.15 32.25
N SER A 350 -27.21 -23.83 33.37
CA SER A 350 -27.04 -24.79 34.48
C SER A 350 -28.39 -25.19 35.14
N SER A 351 -29.48 -24.51 34.75
CA SER A 351 -30.85 -24.80 35.15
C SER A 351 -31.79 -24.77 33.94
N SER A 352 -31.67 -25.73 33.01
CA SER A 352 -32.78 -26.41 32.30
C SER A 352 -32.34 -27.07 30.99
N SER A 353 -32.85 -28.28 30.76
CA SER A 353 -32.69 -29.07 29.55
C SER A 353 -33.56 -28.55 28.40
N GLY A 354 -33.05 -28.55 27.16
CA GLY A 354 -33.90 -28.42 25.96
C GLY A 354 -33.15 -28.00 24.70
N THR A 355 -32.72 -29.00 23.94
CA THR A 355 -32.58 -29.18 22.46
C THR A 355 -32.40 -28.00 21.46
N PRO A 356 -31.84 -28.28 20.26
CA PRO A 356 -30.90 -27.38 19.60
C PRO A 356 -31.39 -26.77 18.27
N ILE A 357 -30.68 -25.70 17.88
CA ILE A 357 -30.55 -25.07 16.54
C ILE A 357 -31.74 -24.25 16.02
N PRO A 358 -31.52 -22.96 15.71
CA PRO A 358 -32.27 -22.24 14.68
C PRO A 358 -31.45 -21.97 13.42
N THR A 359 -32.05 -22.26 12.26
CA THR A 359 -31.65 -21.82 10.90
C THR A 359 -31.75 -20.29 10.74
N PRO A 360 -30.93 -19.66 9.88
CA PRO A 360 -30.81 -18.20 9.78
C PRO A 360 -31.90 -17.58 8.87
N PRO A 361 -32.41 -16.42 9.27
CA PRO A 361 -32.23 -15.22 8.45
C PRO A 361 -31.68 -14.08 9.32
N GLU A 362 -31.82 -12.83 8.91
CA GLU A 362 -31.73 -11.65 9.78
C GLU A 362 -30.33 -11.02 9.91
N THR A 363 -30.13 -9.99 9.09
CA THR A 363 -29.49 -8.77 9.59
C THR A 363 -30.14 -8.37 10.91
N PRO A 364 -29.36 -8.13 11.98
CA PRO A 364 -29.91 -7.56 13.20
C PRO A 364 -30.67 -6.26 12.90
N PRO A 365 -31.66 -5.90 13.73
CA PRO A 365 -32.21 -4.53 13.74
C PRO A 365 -31.07 -3.50 13.74
N GLU A 366 -31.28 -2.31 13.16
CA GLU A 366 -30.22 -1.27 13.06
C GLU A 366 -29.54 -0.93 14.41
N ASP A 367 -30.26 -1.22 15.49
CA ASP A 367 -29.93 -0.86 16.87
C ASP A 367 -29.10 -1.94 17.60
N GLU A 368 -29.00 -3.16 17.06
CA GLU A 368 -28.34 -4.29 17.72
C GLU A 368 -27.08 -4.76 16.97
N GLU A 369 -26.02 -5.09 17.72
CA GLU A 369 -24.79 -5.60 17.12
C GLU A 369 -24.95 -7.05 16.68
N PRO A 370 -24.51 -7.40 15.45
CA PRO A 370 -24.53 -8.78 14.99
C PRO A 370 -23.61 -9.65 15.86
N PRO A 371 -23.97 -10.92 16.11
CA PRO A 371 -23.05 -11.87 16.71
C PRO A 371 -21.83 -12.04 15.79
N THR A 372 -20.64 -11.72 16.29
CA THR A 372 -19.42 -11.79 15.49
C THR A 372 -18.72 -13.15 15.59
N THR A 373 -17.94 -13.53 14.58
CA THR A 373 -17.00 -14.65 14.63
C THR A 373 -15.61 -14.22 15.08
N TRP A 374 -15.36 -12.92 15.28
CA TRP A 374 -14.08 -12.41 15.73
C TRP A 374 -13.83 -12.77 17.20
N PRO A 375 -12.58 -13.10 17.59
CA PRO A 375 -12.26 -13.55 18.93
C PRO A 375 -12.18 -12.43 19.96
N LEU A 376 -12.01 -11.18 19.54
CA LEU A 376 -11.84 -10.02 20.43
C LEU A 376 -13.08 -9.12 20.43
N GLU A 377 -13.28 -8.37 21.52
CA GLU A 377 -14.31 -7.35 21.64
C GLU A 377 -13.72 -6.10 22.29
N SER A 378 -14.10 -4.92 21.79
CA SER A 378 -13.54 -3.64 22.27
C SER A 378 -14.00 -3.35 23.70
N ARG A 379 -13.03 -3.07 24.58
CA ARG A 379 -13.26 -2.66 25.97
C ARG A 379 -13.29 -1.15 26.14
N HIS A 380 -12.85 -0.42 25.13
CA HIS A 380 -12.68 1.02 25.18
C HIS A 380 -13.60 1.75 24.21
N ILE A 381 -13.91 3.00 24.54
CA ILE A 381 -14.68 3.92 23.71
C ILE A 381 -13.94 5.24 23.65
N LEU A 382 -13.73 5.75 22.44
CA LEU A 382 -13.07 7.03 22.20
C LEU A 382 -14.08 8.11 21.85
N VAL A 383 -13.96 9.26 22.53
CA VAL A 383 -14.81 10.43 22.32
C VAL A 383 -13.95 11.65 22.04
N ARG A 384 -14.34 12.41 21.01
CA ARG A 384 -13.76 13.73 20.70
C ARG A 384 -14.57 14.83 21.35
N THR A 385 -13.89 15.86 21.81
CA THR A 385 -14.47 17.05 22.43
C THR A 385 -13.94 18.28 21.72
N THR A 386 -14.77 19.31 21.51
CA THR A 386 -14.37 20.50 20.75
C THR A 386 -13.66 21.55 21.60
N ASN A 387 -13.74 21.43 22.92
CA ASN A 387 -13.24 22.40 23.90
C ASN A 387 -12.10 21.83 24.76
N GLY A 388 -11.64 20.61 24.46
CA GLY A 388 -10.66 19.90 25.26
C GLY A 388 -11.10 19.68 26.71
N GLN A 389 -12.40 19.70 27.03
CA GLN A 389 -12.91 19.39 28.37
C GLN A 389 -13.56 18.01 28.38
N PRO A 390 -13.62 17.30 29.52
CA PRO A 390 -14.29 16.01 29.61
C PRO A 390 -15.72 16.06 29.06
N PRO A 391 -16.22 14.98 28.44
CA PRO A 391 -17.54 14.96 27.84
C PRO A 391 -18.64 15.15 28.90
N THR A 392 -19.33 16.30 28.87
CA THR A 392 -20.44 16.61 29.79
C THR A 392 -21.73 15.86 29.44
N GLY A 393 -21.83 15.33 28.22
CA GLY A 393 -22.93 14.50 27.75
C GLY A 393 -22.48 13.55 26.65
N LEU A 394 -22.98 12.31 26.70
CA LEU A 394 -22.67 11.28 25.69
C LEU A 394 -23.83 11.14 24.71
N PRO A 395 -23.55 10.98 23.40
CA PRO A 395 -24.56 10.60 22.42
C PRO A 395 -25.32 9.35 22.87
N PRO A 396 -26.63 9.20 22.54
CA PRO A 396 -27.44 8.06 22.99
C PRO A 396 -26.78 6.70 22.72
N ARG A 397 -26.17 6.53 21.54
CA ARG A 397 -25.46 5.32 21.10
C ARG A 397 -24.21 4.95 21.93
N ILE A 398 -23.62 5.91 22.62
CA ILE A 398 -22.47 5.72 23.50
C ILE A 398 -22.95 5.58 24.95
N LYS A 399 -23.95 6.38 25.35
CA LYS A 399 -24.51 6.39 26.70
C LYS A 399 -25.06 5.02 27.15
N SER A 400 -25.55 4.21 26.21
CA SER A 400 -26.06 2.86 26.51
C SER A 400 -24.97 1.85 26.87
N VAL A 401 -23.73 2.06 26.41
CA VAL A 401 -22.63 1.09 26.54
C VAL A 401 -21.43 1.60 27.35
N ALA A 402 -21.26 2.91 27.47
CA ALA A 402 -20.12 3.51 28.17
C ALA A 402 -20.39 3.63 29.67
N ASP A 403 -19.35 3.39 30.46
CA ASP A 403 -19.29 3.84 31.84
C ASP A 403 -18.98 5.35 31.86
N LYS A 404 -19.94 6.17 32.33
CA LYS A 404 -19.85 7.63 32.27
C LYS A 404 -18.71 8.19 33.12
N GLU A 405 -18.36 7.52 34.21
CA GLU A 405 -17.36 8.01 35.17
C GLU A 405 -15.94 7.61 34.77
N SER A 406 -15.81 6.78 33.73
CA SER A 406 -14.53 6.19 33.31
C SER A 406 -13.73 7.00 32.29
N PHE A 407 -14.23 8.16 31.84
CA PHE A 407 -13.60 8.92 30.75
C PHE A 407 -12.37 9.70 31.23
N GLU A 408 -11.21 9.32 30.71
CA GLU A 408 -9.93 9.97 30.98
C GLU A 408 -9.33 10.53 29.69
N ARG A 409 -8.60 11.64 29.79
CA ARG A 409 -7.94 12.23 28.62
C ARG A 409 -6.77 11.35 28.18
N VAL A 410 -6.66 11.12 26.88
CA VAL A 410 -5.54 10.36 26.30
C VAL A 410 -4.56 11.29 25.61
N TRP A 411 -3.28 10.98 25.78
CA TRP A 411 -2.15 11.72 25.19
C TRP A 411 -1.32 10.88 24.22
N ASP A 412 -1.54 9.56 24.17
CA ASP A 412 -0.83 8.64 23.31
C ASP A 412 -1.80 7.61 22.72
N LEU A 413 -1.71 7.39 21.41
CA LEU A 413 -2.51 6.39 20.72
C LEU A 413 -2.23 4.96 21.23
N ALA A 414 -1.06 4.70 21.81
CA ALA A 414 -0.72 3.42 22.43
C ALA A 414 -1.64 3.04 23.61
N ALA A 415 -2.32 4.01 24.23
CA ALA A 415 -3.32 3.74 25.27
C ALA A 415 -4.64 3.19 24.70
N VAL A 416 -4.85 3.31 23.38
CA VAL A 416 -6.07 2.91 22.71
C VAL A 416 -5.94 1.47 22.22
N GLU A 417 -6.93 0.66 22.55
CA GLU A 417 -6.99 -0.73 22.08
C GLU A 417 -7.40 -0.78 20.60
N ASN A 418 -6.59 -1.45 19.77
CA ASN A 418 -6.99 -1.88 18.44
C ASN A 418 -7.52 -3.31 18.51
N VAL A 419 -8.85 -3.49 18.61
CA VAL A 419 -9.49 -4.81 18.68
C VAL A 419 -9.22 -5.71 17.46
N TYR A 420 -8.74 -5.13 16.36
CA TYR A 420 -8.40 -5.87 15.14
C TYR A 420 -6.94 -6.35 15.09
N ASP A 421 -6.13 -5.97 16.06
CA ASP A 421 -4.77 -6.47 16.21
C ASP A 421 -4.78 -7.81 16.96
N LEU A 422 -4.60 -8.90 16.20
CA LEU A 422 -4.42 -10.25 16.75
C LEU A 422 -2.95 -10.58 17.04
N GLY A 423 -2.04 -9.62 16.82
CA GLY A 423 -0.63 -9.89 16.62
C GLY A 423 -0.31 -10.33 15.18
N PHE A 424 0.97 -10.26 14.82
CA PHE A 424 1.41 -10.42 13.44
C PHE A 424 1.02 -11.77 12.81
N TRP A 425 1.30 -12.88 13.50
CA TRP A 425 1.10 -14.21 12.93
C TRP A 425 -0.37 -14.53 12.72
N ASP A 426 -1.22 -14.26 13.72
CA ASP A 426 -2.65 -14.53 13.62
C ASP A 426 -3.33 -13.62 12.59
N SER A 427 -2.92 -12.35 12.52
CA SER A 427 -3.39 -11.41 11.49
C SER A 427 -2.96 -11.84 10.08
N LEU A 428 -1.74 -12.37 9.94
CA LEU A 428 -1.26 -12.90 8.65
C LEU A 428 -2.03 -14.15 8.24
N VAL A 429 -2.26 -15.09 9.17
CA VAL A 429 -3.04 -16.31 8.90
C VAL A 429 -4.47 -15.95 8.50
N GLU A 430 -5.10 -14.99 9.19
CA GLU A 430 -6.45 -14.49 8.84
C GLU A 430 -6.51 -14.03 7.38
N ILE A 431 -5.51 -13.26 6.92
CA ILE A 431 -5.43 -12.79 5.54
C ILE A 431 -5.19 -13.93 4.55
N LEU A 432 -4.32 -14.88 4.89
CA LEU A 432 -3.99 -15.98 3.98
C LEU A 432 -5.16 -16.96 3.81
N LEU A 433 -5.96 -17.15 4.86
CA LEU A 433 -7.17 -17.97 4.80
C LEU A 433 -8.31 -17.26 4.05
N HIS A 434 -8.39 -15.93 4.14
CA HIS A 434 -9.45 -15.11 3.55
C HIS A 434 -8.90 -14.12 2.51
#